data_AF-A0A7Z0QLA0-F1
#
_entry.id   AF-A0A7Z0QLA0-F1
#
_cell.length_a   1.000
_cell.length_b   1.000
_cell.length_c   1.000
_cell.angle_alpha   90.00
_cell.angle_beta   90.00
_cell.angle_gamma   90.00
#
_symmetry.space_group_name_H-M   'P 1'
#
loop_
_entity.id
_entity.type
_entity.pdbx_description
1 polymer ?
#
loop_
_entity_poly.entity_id
_entity_poly.type
_entity_poly.pdbx_seq_one_letter_code
_entity_poly.pdbx_strand_id
1 'polypeptide(L)'
;MSKRHVGKICVYCGTPPATMDHVLAREFLPISRRDNLPKVPACGACNGVKSGHEHYLTAVLPLAGNHRDALGVLSTMVEPRLAKNAKLKAQLASEQRQELILKNGMLVPSMTLPFDATRVDELFKFITQGLLFHHFGAILDRKKHGVWAGFLNRQGEEMHRQLLATPAPASPTI
;
A
#
# COMPACT_ATOMS: atom_id res chain seq x y z
N MET A 1 -13.77 -4.80 26.22
CA MET A 1 -13.59 -4.28 24.85
C MET A 1 -13.73 -2.76 24.87
N SER A 2 -12.89 -2.01 24.15
CA SER A 2 -13.00 -0.54 24.10
C SER A 2 -14.30 -0.12 23.40
N LYS A 3 -15.00 0.89 23.93
CA LYS A 3 -16.27 1.45 23.38
C LYS A 3 -16.18 1.85 21.90
N ARG A 4 -14.97 1.99 21.34
CA ARG A 4 -14.74 2.38 19.93
C ARG A 4 -15.11 1.30 18.90
N HIS A 5 -15.31 0.04 19.33
CA HIS A 5 -15.49 -1.12 18.45
C HIS A 5 -16.88 -1.75 18.50
N VAL A 6 -17.72 -1.36 19.46
CA VAL A 6 -19.08 -1.93 19.62
C VAL A 6 -19.92 -1.52 18.40
N GLY A 7 -20.50 -2.52 17.71
CA GLY A 7 -21.38 -2.31 16.55
C GLY A 7 -20.70 -2.01 15.22
N LYS A 8 -19.36 -2.04 15.14
CA LYS A 8 -18.63 -1.84 13.88
C LYS A 8 -18.29 -3.17 13.22
N ILE A 9 -17.97 -3.15 11.92
CA ILE A 9 -17.43 -4.27 11.14
C ILE A 9 -16.08 -3.88 10.53
N CYS A 10 -15.21 -4.86 10.25
CA CYS A 10 -13.95 -4.66 9.54
C CYS A 10 -14.22 -4.11 8.14
N VAL A 11 -13.65 -2.95 7.83
CA VAL A 11 -13.88 -2.30 6.51
C VAL A 11 -13.30 -3.09 5.34
N TYR A 12 -12.34 -3.97 5.60
CA TYR A 12 -11.64 -4.74 4.57
C TYR A 12 -12.33 -6.07 4.22
N CYS A 13 -12.93 -6.74 5.20
CA CYS A 13 -13.50 -8.08 5.01
C CYS A 13 -14.90 -8.30 5.56
N GLY A 14 -15.47 -7.34 6.31
CA GLY A 14 -16.82 -7.41 6.86
C GLY A 14 -16.98 -8.23 8.15
N THR A 15 -15.92 -8.86 8.67
CA THR A 15 -15.97 -9.59 9.95
C THR A 15 -15.95 -8.63 11.15
N PRO A 16 -16.32 -9.07 12.37
CA PRO A 16 -16.19 -8.22 13.55
C PRO A 16 -14.77 -7.64 13.72
N PRO A 17 -14.62 -6.34 14.01
CA PRO A 17 -13.33 -5.69 14.11
C PRO A 17 -12.73 -5.98 15.48
N ALA A 18 -11.41 -6.08 15.52
CA ALA A 18 -10.64 -6.27 16.74
C ALA A 18 -9.70 -5.09 17.02
N THR A 19 -9.40 -4.30 15.99
CA THR A 19 -8.43 -3.21 16.04
C THR A 19 -8.95 -1.96 15.32
N MET A 20 -8.26 -0.84 15.54
CA MET A 20 -8.33 0.34 14.66
C MET A 20 -7.04 0.38 13.86
N ASP A 21 -7.16 0.37 12.54
CA ASP A 21 -6.03 0.46 11.61
C ASP A 21 -5.90 1.89 11.09
N HIS A 22 -4.66 2.35 10.83
CA HIS A 22 -4.45 3.58 10.08
C HIS A 22 -4.54 3.23 8.60
N VAL A 23 -5.36 3.94 7.82
CA VAL A 23 -5.54 3.64 6.38
C VAL A 23 -4.19 3.63 5.66
N LEU A 24 -3.27 4.51 6.07
CA LEU A 24 -1.86 4.50 5.69
C LEU A 24 -0.99 4.45 6.96
N ALA A 25 -0.01 3.56 7.01
CA ALA A 25 0.94 3.51 8.12
C ALA A 25 1.64 4.86 8.33
N ARG A 26 1.77 5.25 9.59
CA ARG A 26 2.47 6.46 10.03
C ARG A 26 3.91 6.51 9.52
N GLU A 27 4.50 5.34 9.35
CA GLU A 27 5.86 5.08 8.91
C GLU A 27 6.11 5.53 7.46
N PHE A 28 5.09 5.71 6.63
CA PHE A 28 5.25 6.34 5.32
C PHE A 28 5.54 7.83 5.40
N LEU A 29 5.31 8.46 6.56
CA LEU A 29 5.38 9.90 6.73
C LEU A 29 6.48 10.30 7.72
N PRO A 30 7.18 11.42 7.45
CA PRO A 30 8.03 12.07 8.45
C PRO A 30 7.24 12.31 9.74
N ILE A 31 7.93 12.31 10.89
CA ILE A 31 7.28 12.43 12.20
C ILE A 31 6.39 13.68 12.29
N SER A 32 6.83 14.81 11.72
CA SER A 32 6.11 16.08 11.67
C SER A 32 4.83 16.08 10.82
N ARG A 33 4.53 14.99 10.09
CA ARG A 33 3.33 14.86 9.23
C ARG A 33 2.44 13.68 9.59
N ARG A 34 2.52 13.18 10.83
CA ARG A 34 1.76 11.99 11.28
C ARG A 34 0.41 12.33 11.92
N ASP A 35 0.05 13.60 11.97
CA ASP A 35 -1.19 14.05 12.60
C ASP A 35 -2.40 13.73 11.73
N ASN A 36 -3.54 13.47 12.38
CA ASN A 36 -4.86 13.28 11.76
C ASN A 36 -4.93 12.22 10.65
N LEU A 37 -4.08 11.19 10.72
CA LEU A 37 -4.15 10.09 9.76
C LEU A 37 -5.48 9.32 9.88
N PRO A 38 -6.19 9.08 8.77
CA PRO A 38 -7.45 8.35 8.77
C PRO A 38 -7.32 7.00 9.46
N LYS A 39 -8.30 6.69 10.32
CA LYS A 39 -8.38 5.41 11.04
C LYS A 39 -9.69 4.72 10.77
N VAL A 40 -9.64 3.40 10.60
CA VAL A 40 -10.80 2.58 10.27
C VAL A 40 -10.85 1.32 11.14
N PRO A 41 -12.05 0.78 11.43
CA PRO A 41 -12.19 -0.49 12.11
C PRO A 41 -11.66 -1.64 11.24
N ALA A 42 -10.82 -2.50 11.80
CA ALA A 42 -10.25 -3.65 11.11
C ALA A 42 -10.22 -4.89 12.02
N CYS A 43 -10.23 -6.08 11.41
CA CYS A 43 -9.92 -7.31 12.13
C CYS A 43 -8.39 -7.52 12.18
N GLY A 44 -7.93 -8.34 13.12
CA GLY A 44 -6.50 -8.60 13.31
C GLY A 44 -5.83 -9.23 12.07
N ALA A 45 -6.54 -10.09 11.34
CA ALA A 45 -6.03 -10.74 10.14
C ALA A 45 -5.76 -9.73 9.00
N CYS A 46 -6.76 -8.90 8.65
CA CYS A 46 -6.60 -7.89 7.61
C CYS A 46 -5.55 -6.83 7.98
N ASN A 47 -5.56 -6.38 9.24
CA ASN A 47 -4.56 -5.43 9.72
C ASN A 47 -3.14 -6.04 9.66
N GLY A 48 -2.99 -7.31 10.03
CA GLY A 48 -1.72 -8.05 9.94
C GLY A 48 -1.20 -8.15 8.50
N VAL A 49 -2.04 -8.57 7.56
CA VAL A 49 -1.69 -8.64 6.12
C VAL A 49 -1.24 -7.28 5.61
N LYS A 50 -2.06 -6.24 5.83
CA LYS A 50 -1.73 -4.86 5.44
C LYS A 50 -0.40 -4.40 6.04
N SER A 51 -0.21 -4.54 7.35
CA SER A 51 1.03 -4.14 8.03
C SER A 51 2.26 -4.86 7.46
N GLY A 52 2.12 -6.10 7.00
CA GLY A 52 3.19 -6.84 6.30
C GLY A 52 3.58 -6.21 4.97
N HIS A 53 2.62 -5.69 4.19
CA HIS A 53 2.91 -4.90 2.99
C HIS A 53 3.58 -3.57 3.35
N GLU A 54 3.06 -2.87 4.37
CA GLU A 54 3.58 -1.57 4.80
C GLU A 54 5.02 -1.68 5.35
N HIS A 55 5.33 -2.71 6.14
CA HIS A 55 6.69 -2.94 6.64
C HIS A 55 7.73 -3.10 5.53
N TYR A 56 7.38 -3.81 4.46
CA TYR A 56 8.24 -3.92 3.29
C TYR A 56 8.36 -2.58 2.55
N LEU A 57 7.22 -1.96 2.23
CA LEU A 57 7.19 -0.77 1.39
C LEU A 57 7.79 0.47 2.06
N THR A 58 7.67 0.59 3.38
CA THR A 58 8.30 1.68 4.15
C THR A 58 9.83 1.56 4.19
N ALA A 59 10.41 0.38 3.91
CA ALA A 59 11.85 0.21 3.78
C ALA A 59 12.34 0.47 2.34
N VAL A 60 11.55 0.10 1.32
CA VAL A 60 12.00 0.12 -0.08
C VAL A 60 11.62 1.40 -0.83
N LEU A 61 10.38 1.89 -0.71
CA LEU A 61 9.91 3.05 -1.47
C LEU A 61 10.75 4.32 -1.27
N PRO A 62 11.26 4.65 -0.06
CA PRO A 62 12.07 5.85 0.11
C PRO A 62 13.38 5.85 -0.69
N LEU A 63 13.89 4.69 -1.10
CA LEU A 63 15.12 4.57 -1.91
C LEU A 63 14.94 5.14 -3.32
N ALA A 64 13.69 5.23 -3.81
CA ALA A 64 13.34 5.85 -5.09
C ALA A 64 12.79 7.28 -4.93
N GLY A 65 12.81 7.85 -3.72
CA GLY A 65 12.23 9.17 -3.45
C GLY A 65 13.01 10.30 -4.11
N ASN A 66 12.31 11.17 -4.85
CA ASN A 66 12.87 12.34 -5.53
C ASN A 66 12.23 13.68 -5.09
N HIS A 67 11.45 13.67 -4.01
CA HIS A 67 10.77 14.85 -3.47
C HIS A 67 11.62 15.56 -2.40
N ARG A 68 11.23 16.78 -2.02
CA ARG A 68 11.97 17.64 -1.05
C ARG A 68 12.32 16.93 0.27
N ASP A 69 11.44 16.07 0.77
CA ASP A 69 11.63 15.37 2.05
C ASP A 69 12.42 14.04 1.90
N ALA A 70 12.79 13.62 0.68
CA ALA A 70 13.26 12.26 0.41
C ALA A 70 14.59 11.94 1.09
N LEU A 71 15.56 12.85 1.01
CA LEU A 71 16.86 12.68 1.65
C LEU A 71 16.74 12.54 3.18
N GLY A 72 15.84 13.33 3.79
CA GLY A 72 15.55 13.26 5.22
C GLY A 72 14.93 11.93 5.61
N VAL A 73 13.94 11.45 4.84
CA VAL A 73 13.31 10.14 5.07
C VAL A 73 14.33 9.01 4.89
N LEU A 74 15.14 9.06 3.84
CA LEU A 74 16.14 8.04 3.54
C LEU A 74 17.16 7.90 4.69
N SER A 75 17.76 9.03 5.09
CA SER A 75 18.81 9.06 6.12
C SER A 75 18.31 8.72 7.53
N THR A 76 17.05 9.03 7.86
CA THR A 76 16.56 8.89 9.24
C THR A 76 15.62 7.70 9.45
N MET A 77 14.96 7.19 8.41
CA MET A 77 13.90 6.21 8.54
C MET A 77 14.23 4.85 7.92
N VAL A 78 15.04 4.79 6.85
CA VAL A 78 15.29 3.53 6.14
C VAL A 78 16.30 2.65 6.88
N GLU A 79 17.44 3.21 7.28
CA GLU A 79 18.50 2.43 7.95
C GLU A 79 18.01 1.73 9.23
N PRO A 80 17.29 2.40 10.16
CA PRO A 80 16.76 1.72 11.34
C PRO A 80 15.76 0.59 11.02
N ARG A 81 15.06 0.66 9.89
CA ARG A 81 14.12 -0.39 9.44
C ARG A 81 14.86 -1.60 8.91
N LEU A 82 15.84 -1.37 8.03
CA LEU A 82 16.67 -2.45 7.49
C LEU A 82 17.50 -3.13 8.58
N ALA A 83 17.97 -2.37 9.59
CA ALA A 83 18.65 -2.95 10.74
C ALA A 83 17.77 -3.93 11.53
N LYS A 84 16.45 -3.69 11.59
CA LYS A 84 15.46 -4.58 12.24
C LYS A 84 14.98 -5.71 11.34
N ASN A 85 15.34 -5.71 10.05
CA ASN A 85 14.92 -6.71 9.07
C ASN A 85 16.13 -7.23 8.28
N ALA A 86 16.95 -8.05 8.96
CA ALA A 86 18.18 -8.59 8.40
C ALA A 86 17.95 -9.39 7.10
N LYS A 87 16.81 -10.09 6.99
CA LYS A 87 16.44 -10.83 5.77
C LYS A 87 16.24 -9.89 4.58
N LEU A 88 15.44 -8.83 4.74
CA LEU A 88 15.23 -7.84 3.68
C LEU A 88 16.52 -7.12 3.33
N LYS A 89 17.33 -6.75 4.34
CA LYS A 89 18.64 -6.11 4.12
C LYS A 89 19.56 -6.99 3.29
N ALA A 90 19.66 -8.28 3.63
CA ALA A 90 20.47 -9.24 2.89
C ALA A 90 19.96 -9.43 1.45
N GLN A 91 18.65 -9.56 1.27
CA GLN A 91 18.03 -9.69 -0.05
C GLN A 91 18.31 -8.49 -0.95
N LEU A 92 18.08 -7.26 -0.44
CA LEU A 92 18.37 -6.03 -1.19
C LEU A 92 19.84 -5.95 -1.59
N ALA A 93 20.75 -6.31 -0.69
CA ALA A 93 22.19 -6.28 -0.96
C ALA A 93 22.64 -7.35 -1.97
N SER A 94 22.05 -8.55 -1.96
CA SER A 94 22.42 -9.64 -2.88
C SER A 94 21.84 -9.47 -4.28
N GLU A 95 20.72 -8.76 -4.41
CA GLU A 95 19.98 -8.64 -5.69
C GLU A 95 20.10 -7.25 -6.33
N GLN A 96 20.80 -6.31 -5.69
CA GLN A 96 21.06 -4.99 -6.31
C GLN A 96 21.88 -5.15 -7.60
N ARG A 97 21.59 -4.31 -8.60
CA ARG A 97 22.29 -4.32 -9.89
C ARG A 97 22.73 -2.91 -10.28
N GLN A 98 23.78 -2.84 -11.09
CA GLN A 98 24.16 -1.62 -11.80
C GLN A 98 23.60 -1.71 -13.21
N GLU A 99 22.78 -0.74 -13.59
CA GLU A 99 22.15 -0.66 -14.91
C GLU A 99 22.31 0.74 -15.49
N LEU A 100 22.29 0.85 -16.81
CA LEU A 100 22.21 2.14 -17.49
C LEU A 100 20.74 2.50 -17.67
N ILE A 101 20.30 3.63 -17.10
CA ILE A 101 18.94 4.14 -17.26
C ILE A 101 18.95 5.38 -18.13
N LEU A 102 17.89 5.57 -18.91
CA LEU A 102 17.69 6.79 -19.68
C LEU A 102 17.17 7.90 -18.75
N LYS A 103 17.99 8.93 -18.54
CA LYS A 103 17.61 10.11 -17.75
C LYS A 103 17.86 11.36 -18.61
N ASN A 104 16.79 12.10 -18.90
CA ASN A 104 16.82 13.31 -19.74
C ASN A 104 17.53 13.08 -21.09
N GLY A 105 17.27 11.93 -21.73
CA GLY A 105 17.86 11.58 -23.03
C GLY A 105 19.29 11.03 -22.97
N MET A 106 19.91 10.93 -21.79
CA MET A 106 21.25 10.36 -21.62
C MET A 106 21.20 9.04 -20.86
N LEU A 107 22.03 8.06 -21.26
CA LEU A 107 22.25 6.85 -20.49
C LEU A 107 23.17 7.16 -19.31
N VAL A 108 22.68 6.94 -18.09
CA VAL A 108 23.45 7.15 -16.86
C VAL A 108 23.49 5.87 -16.03
N PRO A 109 24.63 5.54 -15.39
CA PRO A 109 24.67 4.46 -14.41
C PRO A 109 23.70 4.72 -13.26
N SER A 110 22.95 3.70 -12.88
CA SER A 110 22.05 3.71 -11.73
C SER A 110 22.05 2.36 -11.04
N MET A 111 21.91 2.38 -9.72
CA MET A 111 21.63 1.19 -8.95
C MET A 111 20.13 0.85 -9.04
N THR A 112 19.81 -0.40 -9.30
CA THR A 112 18.45 -0.95 -9.21
C THR A 112 18.37 -1.93 -8.05
N LEU A 113 17.19 -2.04 -7.44
CA LEU A 113 16.92 -2.95 -6.32
C LEU A 113 15.73 -3.85 -6.68
N PRO A 114 15.66 -5.07 -6.13
CA PRO A 114 14.47 -5.90 -6.31
C PRO A 114 13.26 -5.22 -5.67
N PHE A 115 12.17 -5.14 -6.44
CA PHE A 115 10.95 -4.48 -6.02
C PHE A 115 9.73 -5.37 -6.24
N ASP A 116 9.04 -5.71 -5.15
CA ASP A 116 7.80 -6.49 -5.16
C ASP A 116 6.60 -5.56 -5.38
N ALA A 117 6.31 -5.31 -6.65
CA ALA A 117 5.20 -4.45 -7.10
C ALA A 117 3.84 -4.93 -6.57
N THR A 118 3.65 -6.25 -6.42
CA THR A 118 2.40 -6.84 -5.90
C THR A 118 2.05 -6.30 -4.53
N ARG A 119 3.04 -5.98 -3.68
CA ARG A 119 2.78 -5.41 -2.36
C ARG A 119 2.20 -4.01 -2.41
N VAL A 120 2.55 -3.23 -3.43
CA VAL A 120 1.91 -1.92 -3.67
C VAL A 120 0.47 -2.14 -4.08
N ASP A 121 0.23 -3.01 -5.05
CA ASP A 121 -1.13 -3.30 -5.54
C ASP A 121 -2.04 -3.74 -4.40
N GLU A 122 -1.59 -4.70 -3.57
CA GLU A 122 -2.35 -5.15 -2.40
C GLU A 122 -2.56 -4.03 -1.37
N LEU A 123 -1.53 -3.24 -1.05
CA LEU A 123 -1.68 -2.12 -0.11
C LEU A 123 -2.70 -1.09 -0.62
N PHE A 124 -2.69 -0.78 -1.92
CA PHE A 124 -3.62 0.19 -2.50
C PHE A 124 -5.08 -0.27 -2.46
N LYS A 125 -5.35 -1.58 -2.51
CA LYS A 125 -6.70 -2.12 -2.26
C LYS A 125 -7.18 -1.77 -0.85
N PHE A 126 -6.35 -2.00 0.16
CA PHE A 126 -6.67 -1.63 1.54
C PHE A 126 -6.85 -0.11 1.70
N ILE A 127 -5.93 0.69 1.15
CA ILE A 127 -6.01 2.16 1.23
C ILE A 127 -7.34 2.65 0.63
N THR A 128 -7.71 2.16 -0.54
CA THR A 128 -8.94 2.54 -1.24
C THR A 128 -10.18 2.22 -0.41
N GLN A 129 -10.26 1.00 0.14
CA GLN A 129 -11.38 0.60 1.02
C GLN A 129 -11.42 1.43 2.31
N GLY A 130 -10.27 1.72 2.91
CA GLY A 130 -10.15 2.54 4.10
C GLY A 130 -10.58 3.98 3.86
N LEU A 131 -10.17 4.58 2.74
CA LEU A 131 -10.58 5.93 2.34
C LEU A 131 -12.07 5.99 1.98
N LEU A 132 -12.61 4.99 1.29
CA LEU A 132 -14.04 4.88 0.99
C LEU A 132 -14.86 4.95 2.27
N PHE A 133 -14.51 4.15 3.29
CA PHE A 133 -15.19 4.19 4.57
C PHE A 133 -14.98 5.53 5.30
N HIS A 134 -13.76 6.05 5.32
CA HIS A 134 -13.44 7.29 6.04
C HIS A 134 -14.22 8.49 5.51
N HIS A 135 -14.34 8.62 4.20
CA HIS A 135 -14.98 9.78 3.57
C HIS A 135 -16.50 9.61 3.39
N PHE A 136 -16.98 8.39 3.13
CA PHE A 136 -18.37 8.15 2.74
C PHE A 136 -19.15 7.27 3.71
N GLY A 137 -18.49 6.70 4.74
CA GLY A 137 -19.11 5.71 5.63
C GLY A 137 -19.49 4.40 4.93
N ALA A 138 -19.10 4.24 3.66
CA ALA A 138 -19.48 3.10 2.83
C ALA A 138 -18.54 1.92 3.06
N ILE A 139 -19.14 0.73 3.14
CA ILE A 139 -18.41 -0.53 3.20
C ILE A 139 -18.73 -1.29 1.93
N LEU A 140 -17.68 -1.74 1.25
CA LEU A 140 -17.81 -2.41 -0.03
C LEU A 140 -18.55 -3.75 0.13
N ASP A 141 -19.68 -3.91 -0.56
CA ASP A 141 -20.29 -5.22 -0.73
C ASP A 141 -19.42 -6.06 -1.67
N ARG A 142 -18.61 -6.95 -1.08
CA ARG A 142 -17.64 -7.78 -1.79
C ARG A 142 -18.27 -8.82 -2.71
N LYS A 143 -19.58 -9.07 -2.61
CA LYS A 143 -20.30 -9.93 -3.55
C LYS A 143 -20.61 -9.22 -4.87
N LYS A 144 -20.68 -7.88 -4.83
CA LYS A 144 -21.08 -7.04 -5.98
C LYS A 144 -19.92 -6.22 -6.54
N HIS A 145 -18.97 -5.85 -5.69
CA HIS A 145 -17.91 -4.92 -6.03
C HIS A 145 -16.55 -5.44 -5.58
N GLY A 146 -15.52 -5.16 -6.38
CA GLY A 146 -14.12 -5.42 -6.04
C GLY A 146 -13.29 -4.15 -6.13
N VAL A 147 -12.07 -4.22 -5.58
CA VAL A 147 -11.06 -3.17 -5.72
C VAL A 147 -9.83 -3.83 -6.33
N TRP A 148 -9.30 -3.19 -7.36
CA TRP A 148 -8.10 -3.62 -8.06
C TRP A 148 -7.13 -2.45 -8.15
N ALA A 149 -5.84 -2.76 -8.07
CA ALA A 149 -4.75 -1.83 -8.26
C ALA A 149 -3.67 -2.56 -9.07
N GLY A 150 -2.91 -1.79 -9.85
CA GLY A 150 -1.88 -2.31 -10.74
C GLY A 150 -1.04 -1.17 -11.29
N PHE A 151 0.17 -1.50 -11.74
CA PHE A 151 1.03 -0.59 -12.48
C PHE A 151 0.62 -0.56 -13.95
N LEU A 152 0.72 0.60 -14.60
CA LEU A 152 0.59 0.73 -16.06
C LEU A 152 1.82 0.14 -16.76
N ASN A 153 1.93 -1.18 -16.68
CA ASN A 153 2.80 -2.00 -17.49
C ASN A 153 1.91 -2.87 -18.41
N ARG A 154 2.51 -3.69 -19.28
CA ARG A 154 1.76 -4.54 -20.21
C ARG A 154 0.73 -5.45 -19.50
N GLN A 155 1.02 -5.89 -18.28
CA GLN A 155 0.10 -6.71 -17.48
C GLN A 155 -1.05 -5.88 -16.90
N GLY A 156 -0.78 -4.67 -16.41
CA GLY A 156 -1.81 -3.76 -15.91
C GLY A 156 -2.69 -3.17 -17.01
N GLU A 157 -2.15 -2.96 -18.21
CA GLU A 157 -2.94 -2.62 -19.41
C GLU A 157 -3.97 -3.70 -19.72
N GLU A 158 -3.57 -4.96 -19.66
CA GLU A 158 -4.47 -6.10 -19.90
C GLU A 158 -5.52 -6.21 -18.80
N MET A 159 -5.14 -6.04 -17.52
CA MET A 159 -6.07 -5.98 -16.40
C MET A 159 -7.09 -4.84 -16.57
N HIS A 160 -6.62 -3.64 -16.92
CA HIS A 160 -7.47 -2.47 -17.14
C HIS A 160 -8.43 -2.70 -18.31
N ARG A 161 -7.95 -3.31 -19.41
CA ARG A 161 -8.79 -3.70 -20.55
C ARG A 161 -9.90 -4.67 -20.13
N GLN A 162 -9.58 -5.69 -19.33
CA GLN A 162 -10.58 -6.64 -18.81
C GLN A 162 -11.62 -5.96 -17.93
N LEU A 163 -11.20 -5.05 -17.05
CA LEU A 163 -12.11 -4.29 -16.19
C LEU A 163 -13.07 -3.41 -16.99
N LEU A 164 -12.58 -2.76 -18.06
CA LEU A 164 -13.42 -1.94 -18.94
C LEU A 164 -14.29 -2.76 -19.92
N ALA A 165 -13.82 -3.95 -20.32
CA ALA A 165 -14.54 -4.82 -21.24
C ALA A 165 -15.62 -5.66 -20.55
N THR A 166 -15.63 -5.74 -19.22
CA THR A 166 -16.67 -6.44 -18.46
C THR A 166 -17.88 -5.52 -18.33
N PRO A 167 -19.03 -5.82 -18.97
CA PRO A 167 -20.24 -5.03 -18.76
C PRO A 167 -20.62 -5.07 -17.27
N ALA A 168 -21.00 -3.91 -16.72
CA ALA A 168 -21.48 -3.84 -15.34
C ALA A 168 -22.61 -4.88 -15.14
N PRO A 169 -22.62 -5.65 -14.04
CA PRO A 169 -23.71 -6.58 -13.80
C PRO A 169 -25.02 -5.82 -13.85
N ALA A 170 -25.99 -6.34 -14.61
CA ALA A 170 -27.30 -5.74 -14.75
C ALA A 170 -27.87 -5.42 -13.36
N SER A 171 -28.24 -4.15 -13.15
CA SER A 171 -28.87 -3.74 -11.89
C SER A 171 -30.12 -4.59 -11.68
N PRO A 172 -30.38 -5.13 -10.47
CA PRO A 172 -31.63 -5.80 -10.21
C PRO A 172 -32.76 -4.79 -10.43
N THR A 173 -33.65 -5.10 -11.36
CA THR A 173 -34.94 -4.40 -11.55
C THR A 173 -35.68 -4.39 -10.22
N ILE A 174 -36.04 -3.18 -9.77
CA ILE A 174 -36.93 -2.92 -8.63
C ILE A 174 -38.33 -3.41 -8.99
#